data_AF-A0A351T8N4-F1
#
_entry.id   AF-A0A351T8N4-F1
#
_cell.length_a   1.000
_cell.length_b   1.000
_cell.length_c   1.000
_cell.angle_alpha   90.00
_cell.angle_beta   90.00
_cell.angle_gamma   90.00
#
_symmetry.space_group_name_H-M   'P 1'
#
loop_
_entity.id
_entity.type
_entity.pdbx_description
1 polymer ?
#
loop_
_entity_poly.entity_id
_entity_poly.type
_entity_poly.pdbx_seq_one_letter_code
_entity_poly.pdbx_strand_id
1 'polypeptide(L)'
;MSTPPPDLDWAAADIGRYNLPESYGLLVPGGSAHRPAKRWPAANYGRLAQALWEQGILPVVLGAGAEQALADQIEEVCPDAVSFVDRTDFTDIICLARDARLAIGNDTGPMHLAAAAGCPSLVLFSAESAPALCAPRGQNVTILQQNDLANLSIDIVFAQLNL
;
A
#
# COMPACT_ATOMS: atom_id res chain seq x y z
N MET A 1 -27.07 -11.50 -0.83
CA MET A 1 -26.68 -11.35 -2.24
C MET A 1 -25.26 -10.82 -2.23
N SER A 2 -24.26 -11.58 -2.68
CA SER A 2 -22.88 -11.08 -2.70
C SER A 2 -22.71 -10.12 -3.87
N THR A 3 -22.10 -8.96 -3.64
CA THR A 3 -21.69 -8.05 -4.73
C THR A 3 -20.71 -8.80 -5.64
N PRO A 4 -20.91 -8.78 -6.97
CA PRO A 4 -19.96 -9.41 -7.90
C PRO A 4 -18.58 -8.73 -7.81
N PRO A 5 -17.50 -9.44 -8.20
CA PRO A 5 -16.18 -8.81 -8.29
C PRO A 5 -16.20 -7.63 -9.28
N PRO A 6 -15.38 -6.59 -9.05
CA PRO A 6 -15.30 -5.46 -9.96
C PRO A 6 -14.70 -5.91 -11.30
N ASP A 7 -15.25 -5.40 -12.40
CA ASP A 7 -14.65 -5.51 -13.73
C ASP A 7 -13.65 -4.37 -13.92
N LEU A 8 -12.38 -4.74 -14.11
CA LEU A 8 -11.27 -3.82 -14.29
C LEU A 8 -10.58 -3.99 -15.66
N ASP A 9 -11.20 -4.67 -16.62
CA ASP A 9 -10.59 -4.94 -17.94
C ASP A 9 -10.32 -3.65 -18.73
N TRP A 10 -11.04 -2.58 -18.41
CA TRP A 10 -10.82 -1.24 -18.95
C TRP A 10 -9.49 -0.61 -18.51
N ALA A 11 -8.92 -1.06 -17.39
CA ALA A 11 -7.69 -0.51 -16.84
C ALA A 11 -6.49 -1.16 -17.55
N ALA A 12 -5.91 -0.42 -18.50
CA ALA A 12 -4.72 -0.81 -19.24
C ALA A 12 -3.68 0.31 -19.22
N ALA A 13 -2.51 0.03 -18.66
CA ALA A 13 -1.35 0.91 -18.65
C ALA A 13 -0.09 0.13 -19.00
N ASP A 14 0.84 0.77 -19.71
CA ASP A 14 2.18 0.22 -19.95
C ASP A 14 3.03 0.40 -18.68
N ILE A 15 2.98 -0.59 -17.79
CA ILE A 15 3.80 -0.60 -16.57
C ILE A 15 5.27 -0.97 -16.84
N GLY A 16 5.61 -1.45 -18.05
CA GLY A 16 6.99 -1.74 -18.44
C GLY A 16 7.89 -0.51 -18.35
N ARG A 17 7.31 0.69 -18.53
CA ARG A 17 8.01 1.98 -18.37
C ARG A 17 8.60 2.22 -16.97
N TYR A 18 8.14 1.48 -15.96
CA TYR A 18 8.66 1.59 -14.59
C TYR A 18 9.90 0.72 -14.35
N ASN A 19 10.23 -0.20 -15.25
CA ASN A 19 11.40 -1.09 -15.18
C ASN A 19 11.54 -1.79 -13.82
N LEU A 20 10.42 -2.31 -13.30
CA LEU A 20 10.37 -3.06 -12.05
C LEU A 20 10.89 -4.49 -12.22
N PRO A 21 11.50 -5.09 -11.17
CA PRO A 21 11.82 -6.52 -11.16
C PRO A 21 10.54 -7.36 -11.09
N GLU A 22 10.67 -8.68 -11.28
CA GLU A 22 9.54 -9.61 -11.14
C GLU A 22 8.92 -9.62 -9.74
N SER A 23 9.68 -9.25 -8.71
CA SER A 23 9.25 -9.29 -7.31
C SER A 23 9.31 -7.89 -6.68
N TYR A 24 8.14 -7.28 -6.52
CA TYR A 24 7.96 -5.99 -5.87
C TYR A 24 6.69 -5.94 -5.04
N GLY A 25 6.64 -5.01 -4.08
CA GLY A 25 5.50 -4.76 -3.20
C GLY A 25 5.15 -3.28 -3.17
N LEU A 26 3.85 -2.97 -3.09
CA LEU A 26 3.36 -1.60 -3.07
C LEU A 26 3.20 -1.11 -1.63
N LEU A 27 3.78 0.05 -1.32
CA LEU A 27 3.61 0.75 -0.06
C LEU A 27 2.78 2.03 -0.29
N VAL A 28 1.66 2.15 0.42
CA VAL A 28 0.76 3.31 0.33
C VAL A 28 0.72 4.03 1.69
N PRO A 29 1.76 4.83 2.02
CA PRO A 29 1.86 5.56 3.29
C PRO A 29 0.92 6.76 3.35
N GLY A 30 0.31 7.12 2.22
CA GLY A 30 -0.58 8.24 2.06
C GLY A 30 -1.87 8.15 2.88
N GLY A 31 -2.65 9.23 2.85
CA GLY A 31 -3.93 9.30 3.57
C GLY A 31 -4.54 10.68 3.56
N SER A 32 -5.72 10.83 4.16
CA SER A 32 -6.38 12.14 4.25
C SER A 32 -5.47 13.14 4.98
N ALA A 33 -5.10 14.24 4.30
CA ALA A 33 -4.21 15.27 4.86
C ALA A 33 -4.78 15.91 6.15
N HIS A 34 -6.11 15.93 6.28
CA HIS A 34 -6.82 16.46 7.45
C HIS A 34 -7.00 15.43 8.57
N ARG A 35 -6.56 14.17 8.38
CA ARG A 35 -6.65 13.09 9.37
C ARG A 35 -5.32 12.34 9.47
N PRO A 36 -4.25 12.98 9.96
CA PRO A 36 -2.92 12.37 10.06
C PRO A 36 -2.91 11.13 10.98
N ALA A 37 -3.81 11.04 11.96
CA ALA A 37 -3.94 9.85 12.82
C ALA A 37 -4.43 8.59 12.07
N LYS A 38 -4.94 8.72 10.84
CA LYS A 38 -5.20 7.58 9.94
C LYS A 38 -3.94 7.06 9.25
N ARG A 39 -2.78 7.72 9.39
CA ARG A 39 -1.54 7.31 8.75
C ARG A 39 -0.64 6.59 9.75
N TRP A 40 -0.18 5.40 9.37
CA TRP A 40 0.93 4.77 10.07
C TRP A 40 2.22 5.59 9.86
N PRO A 41 3.10 5.74 10.87
CA PRO A 41 4.29 6.58 10.73
C PRO A 41 5.17 6.19 9.54
N ALA A 42 5.64 7.19 8.78
CA ALA A 42 6.47 6.95 7.59
C ALA A 42 7.75 6.17 7.90
N ALA A 43 8.41 6.45 9.03
CA ALA A 43 9.59 5.69 9.47
C ALA A 43 9.29 4.20 9.69
N ASN A 44 8.05 3.83 10.07
CA ASN A 44 7.66 2.43 10.19
C ASN A 44 7.46 1.79 8.80
N TYR A 45 6.91 2.52 7.82
CA TYR A 45 6.92 2.09 6.42
C TYR A 45 8.35 1.91 5.90
N GLY A 46 9.29 2.77 6.28
CA GLY A 46 10.71 2.64 5.96
C GLY A 46 11.32 1.34 6.49
N ARG A 47 11.06 1.00 7.75
CA ARG A 47 11.52 -0.29 8.34
C ARG A 47 10.86 -1.50 7.69
N LEU A 48 9.58 -1.38 7.33
CA LEU A 48 8.86 -2.41 6.59
C LEU A 48 9.44 -2.57 5.18
N ALA A 49 9.76 -1.48 4.49
CA ALA A 49 10.42 -1.48 3.19
C ALA A 49 11.77 -2.21 3.26
N GLN A 50 12.59 -1.93 4.28
CA GLN A 50 13.84 -2.63 4.52
C GLN A 50 13.62 -4.15 4.67
N ALA A 51 12.65 -4.55 5.48
CA ALA A 51 12.35 -5.97 5.69
C ALA A 51 11.88 -6.66 4.40
N LEU A 52 11.08 -5.99 3.56
CA LEU A 52 10.68 -6.51 2.24
C LEU A 52 11.86 -6.66 1.30
N TRP A 53 12.74 -5.66 1.26
CA TRP A 53 13.95 -5.69 0.44
C TRP A 53 14.87 -6.86 0.82
N GLU A 54 15.05 -7.11 2.11
CA GLU A 54 15.81 -8.26 2.63
C GLU A 54 15.21 -9.62 2.22
N GLN A 55 13.90 -9.68 1.91
CA GLN A 55 13.23 -10.85 1.33
C GLN A 55 13.28 -10.89 -0.21
N GLY A 56 14.01 -9.97 -0.86
CA GLY A 56 14.09 -9.89 -2.32
C GLY A 56 12.81 -9.32 -2.98
N ILE A 57 12.05 -8.49 -2.25
CA ILE A 57 10.86 -7.80 -2.75
C ILE A 57 11.18 -6.31 -2.81
N LEU A 58 11.24 -5.73 -4.01
CA LEU A 58 11.47 -4.29 -4.18
C LEU A 58 10.30 -3.49 -3.57
N PRO A 59 10.53 -2.61 -2.58
CA PRO A 59 9.49 -1.74 -2.04
C PRO A 59 9.24 -0.57 -2.99
N VAL A 60 8.00 -0.42 -3.45
CA VAL A 60 7.57 0.68 -4.34
C VAL A 60 6.61 1.58 -3.57
N VAL A 61 7.01 2.83 -3.33
CA VAL A 61 6.19 3.81 -2.60
C VAL A 61 5.26 4.54 -3.57
N LEU A 62 3.95 4.47 -3.32
CA LEU A 62 2.93 5.17 -4.08
C LEU A 62 2.42 6.40 -3.31
N GLY A 63 2.06 7.46 -4.04
CA GLY A 63 1.46 8.65 -3.45
C GLY A 63 1.31 9.78 -4.46
N ALA A 64 0.85 10.93 -3.96
CA ALA A 64 0.78 12.18 -4.72
C ALA A 64 1.63 13.28 -4.06
N GLY A 65 1.87 14.41 -4.72
CA GLY A 65 2.87 15.41 -4.30
C GLY A 65 2.75 15.93 -2.87
N ALA A 66 1.56 15.93 -2.28
CA ALA A 66 1.36 16.25 -0.86
C ALA A 66 1.96 15.21 0.12
N GLU A 67 2.42 14.08 -0.40
CA GLU A 67 2.93 12.91 0.32
C GLU A 67 4.42 12.67 0.02
N GLN A 68 5.07 13.55 -0.77
CA GLN A 68 6.50 13.46 -1.08
C GLN A 68 7.35 13.34 0.19
N ALA A 69 7.07 14.16 1.21
CA ALA A 69 7.79 14.11 2.48
C ALA A 69 7.62 12.78 3.25
N LEU A 70 6.58 11.99 2.95
CA LEU A 70 6.43 10.64 3.51
C LEU A 70 7.33 9.64 2.77
N ALA A 71 7.42 9.76 1.44
CA ALA A 71 8.33 8.95 0.64
C ALA A 71 9.79 9.24 0.99
N ASP A 72 10.17 10.51 1.13
CA ASP A 72 11.53 10.90 1.52
C ASP A 72 11.95 10.24 2.86
N GLN A 73 11.06 10.26 3.86
CA GLN A 73 11.31 9.59 5.16
C GLN A 73 11.41 8.07 5.05
N ILE A 74 10.71 7.46 4.10
CA ILE A 74 10.79 6.01 3.84
C ILE A 74 12.14 5.69 3.20
N GLU A 75 12.55 6.46 2.20
CA GLU A 75 13.83 6.30 1.49
C GLU A 75 15.04 6.61 2.39
N GLU A 76 14.91 7.52 3.35
CA GLU A 76 15.94 7.75 4.39
C GLU A 76 16.22 6.49 5.23
N VAL A 77 15.19 5.68 5.49
CA VAL A 77 15.32 4.43 6.26
C VAL A 77 15.69 3.26 5.35
N CYS A 78 15.10 3.18 4.16
CA CYS A 78 15.36 2.14 3.16
C CYS A 78 15.74 2.79 1.81
N PRO A 79 17.04 3.04 1.57
CA PRO A 79 17.50 3.68 0.34
C PRO A 79 17.24 2.88 -0.95
N ASP A 80 16.97 1.57 -0.82
CA ASP A 80 16.63 0.67 -1.93
C ASP A 80 15.14 0.75 -2.33
N ALA A 81 14.29 1.40 -1.53
CA ALA A 81 12.91 1.66 -1.90
C ALA A 81 12.85 2.64 -3.09
N VAL A 82 11.85 2.48 -3.96
CA VAL A 82 11.65 3.36 -5.12
C VAL A 82 10.34 4.13 -4.98
N SER A 83 10.42 5.47 -4.98
CA SER A 83 9.24 6.32 -4.98
C SER A 83 8.65 6.55 -6.38
N PHE A 84 7.36 6.24 -6.50
CA PHE A 84 6.51 6.60 -7.65
C PHE A 84 5.49 7.70 -7.28
N VAL A 85 5.78 8.52 -6.27
CA VAL A 85 4.99 9.71 -5.96
C VAL A 85 4.85 10.59 -7.21
N ASP A 86 3.62 10.97 -7.55
CA ASP A 86 3.26 11.73 -8.78
C ASP A 86 3.65 11.05 -10.11
N ARG A 87 3.99 9.75 -10.10
CA ARG A 87 4.37 9.00 -11.30
C ARG A 87 3.33 7.97 -11.74
N THR A 88 2.22 7.85 -11.02
CA THR A 88 1.14 6.89 -11.29
C THR A 88 -0.22 7.57 -11.29
N ASP A 89 -1.10 7.16 -12.20
CA ASP A 89 -2.54 7.38 -12.11
C ASP A 89 -3.29 6.14 -11.56
N PHE A 90 -4.61 6.18 -11.54
CA PHE A 90 -5.41 5.04 -11.07
C PHE A 90 -5.27 3.79 -11.92
N THR A 91 -5.09 3.94 -13.24
CA THR A 91 -4.90 2.83 -14.17
C THR A 91 -3.54 2.17 -13.94
N ASP A 92 -2.50 2.99 -13.72
CA ASP A 92 -1.17 2.51 -13.35
C ASP A 92 -1.22 1.72 -12.04
N ILE A 93 -1.89 2.23 -11.00
CA ILE A 93 -2.00 1.55 -9.71
C ILE A 93 -2.69 0.19 -9.86
N ILE A 94 -3.78 0.12 -10.65
CA ILE A 94 -4.47 -1.15 -10.91
C ILE A 94 -3.52 -2.14 -11.62
N CYS A 95 -2.81 -1.69 -12.66
CA CYS A 95 -1.92 -2.56 -13.43
C CYS A 95 -0.72 -3.02 -12.60
N LEU A 96 -0.09 -2.13 -11.83
CA LEU A 96 0.97 -2.47 -10.89
C LEU A 96 0.47 -3.47 -9.84
N ALA A 97 -0.73 -3.28 -9.29
CA ALA A 97 -1.26 -4.17 -8.28
C ALA A 97 -1.55 -5.60 -8.78
N ARG A 98 -1.83 -5.79 -10.08
CA ARG A 98 -2.02 -7.13 -10.66
C ARG A 98 -0.77 -8.00 -10.57
N ASP A 99 0.41 -7.38 -10.71
CA ASP A 99 1.70 -8.09 -10.73
C ASP A 99 2.49 -7.95 -9.42
N ALA A 100 2.08 -7.06 -8.52
CA ALA A 100 2.70 -6.89 -7.21
C ALA A 100 2.47 -8.12 -6.31
N ARG A 101 3.51 -8.49 -5.54
CA ARG A 101 3.45 -9.57 -4.56
C ARG A 101 2.46 -9.28 -3.43
N LEU A 102 2.34 -8.00 -3.08
CA LEU A 102 1.47 -7.48 -2.03
C LEU A 102 1.34 -5.96 -2.10
N ALA A 103 0.29 -5.44 -1.48
CA ALA A 103 0.11 -4.01 -1.19
C ALA A 103 -0.11 -3.81 0.31
N ILE A 104 0.59 -2.84 0.92
CA ILE A 104 0.44 -2.48 2.34
C ILE A 104 0.21 -0.98 2.44
N GLY A 105 -0.81 -0.57 3.17
CA GLY A 105 -1.12 0.86 3.26
C GLY A 105 -2.22 1.21 4.23
N ASN A 106 -2.42 2.51 4.41
CA ASN A 106 -3.53 3.03 5.21
C ASN A 106 -4.85 2.88 4.44
N ASP A 107 -5.99 2.93 5.15
CA ASP A 107 -7.34 2.97 4.57
C ASP A 107 -7.55 4.18 3.63
N THR A 108 -7.24 3.98 2.34
CA THR A 108 -7.13 5.00 1.29
C THR A 108 -7.48 4.46 -0.10
N GLY A 109 -7.86 5.34 -1.02
CA GLY A 109 -8.25 4.98 -2.39
C GLY A 109 -7.29 4.03 -3.13
N PRO A 110 -5.96 4.26 -3.14
CA PRO A 110 -5.03 3.35 -3.80
C PRO A 110 -5.06 1.92 -3.23
N MET A 111 -5.28 1.75 -1.92
CA MET A 111 -5.45 0.41 -1.33
C MET A 111 -6.74 -0.27 -1.77
N HIS A 112 -7.81 0.50 -2.03
CA HIS A 112 -9.03 -0.03 -2.64
C HIS A 112 -8.79 -0.51 -4.07
N LEU A 113 -8.03 0.24 -4.87
CA LEU A 113 -7.66 -0.15 -6.23
C LEU A 113 -6.81 -1.43 -6.22
N ALA A 114 -5.80 -1.52 -5.34
CA ALA A 114 -4.94 -2.69 -5.25
C ALA A 114 -5.72 -3.96 -4.87
N ALA A 115 -6.61 -3.86 -3.87
CA ALA A 115 -7.46 -4.97 -3.46
C ALA A 115 -8.44 -5.40 -4.57
N ALA A 116 -9.03 -4.43 -5.27
CA ALA A 116 -9.95 -4.69 -6.39
C ALA A 116 -9.23 -5.36 -7.58
N ALA A 117 -7.96 -5.02 -7.81
CA ALA A 117 -7.10 -5.64 -8.82
C ALA A 117 -6.68 -7.09 -8.48
N GLY A 118 -6.99 -7.57 -7.27
CA GLY A 118 -6.67 -8.92 -6.81
C GLY A 118 -5.36 -9.03 -6.02
N CYS A 119 -4.65 -7.93 -5.78
CA CYS A 119 -3.41 -7.94 -5.02
C CYS A 119 -3.66 -8.34 -3.56
N PRO A 120 -2.86 -9.27 -2.98
CA PRO A 120 -2.84 -9.50 -1.54
C PRO A 120 -2.60 -8.19 -0.79
N SER A 121 -3.61 -7.71 -0.06
CA SER A 121 -3.62 -6.36 0.50
C SER A 121 -3.71 -6.40 2.02
N LEU A 122 -2.77 -5.74 2.70
CA LEU A 122 -2.81 -5.49 4.15
C LEU A 122 -3.16 -4.03 4.40
N VAL A 123 -4.33 -3.78 4.99
CA VAL A 123 -4.87 -2.44 5.15
C VAL A 123 -4.87 -2.05 6.62
N LEU A 124 -4.23 -0.93 6.92
CA LEU A 124 -4.08 -0.39 8.27
C LEU A 124 -5.20 0.60 8.59
N PHE A 125 -5.91 0.35 9.68
CA PHE A 125 -7.01 1.18 10.17
C PHE A 125 -6.71 1.74 11.56
N SER A 126 -6.92 3.04 11.73
CA SER A 126 -6.98 3.66 13.07
C SER A 126 -8.41 3.62 13.65
N ALA A 127 -8.60 4.13 14.87
CA ALA A 127 -9.94 4.34 15.42
C ALA A 127 -10.77 5.41 14.66
N GLU A 128 -10.15 6.23 13.80
CA GLU A 128 -10.84 7.29 13.03
C GLU A 128 -11.50 6.77 11.73
N SER A 129 -11.53 5.45 11.54
CA SER A 129 -12.22 4.81 10.42
C SER A 129 -12.77 3.45 10.85
N ALA A 130 -13.89 3.06 10.27
CA ALA A 130 -14.56 1.81 10.61
C ALA A 130 -14.44 0.82 9.43
N PRO A 131 -13.65 -0.26 9.55
CA PRO A 131 -13.51 -1.27 8.50
C PRO A 131 -14.85 -1.82 7.99
N ALA A 132 -15.83 -1.99 8.89
CA ALA A 132 -17.16 -2.49 8.54
C ALA A 132 -17.91 -1.60 7.52
N LEU A 133 -17.53 -0.32 7.39
CA LEU A 133 -18.16 0.63 6.48
C LEU A 133 -17.37 0.82 5.18
N CYS A 134 -16.03 0.76 5.25
CA CYS A 134 -15.18 1.22 4.15
C CYS A 134 -13.92 0.37 3.92
N ALA A 135 -13.85 -0.87 4.42
CA ALA A 135 -12.76 -1.77 4.06
C ALA A 135 -12.71 -2.01 2.54
N PRO A 136 -11.50 -2.09 1.95
CA PRO A 136 -11.32 -2.56 0.59
C PRO A 136 -11.99 -3.90 0.35
N ARG A 137 -12.59 -4.04 -0.85
CA ARG A 137 -13.19 -5.30 -1.30
C ARG A 137 -12.23 -5.97 -2.26
N GLY A 138 -11.87 -7.21 -1.96
CA GLY A 138 -10.97 -8.03 -2.77
C GLY A 138 -10.94 -9.44 -2.21
N GLN A 139 -10.37 -10.38 -2.98
CA GLN A 139 -10.31 -11.79 -2.57
C GLN A 139 -9.35 -12.02 -1.40
N ASN A 140 -8.27 -11.22 -1.34
CA ASN A 140 -7.17 -11.37 -0.40
C ASN A 140 -6.91 -10.07 0.36
N VAL A 141 -7.84 -9.66 1.24
CA VAL A 141 -7.71 -8.45 2.07
C VAL A 141 -7.59 -8.83 3.54
N THR A 142 -6.47 -8.45 4.15
CA THR A 142 -6.25 -8.53 5.60
C THR A 142 -6.34 -7.14 6.19
N ILE A 143 -7.02 -7.00 7.33
CA ILE A 143 -7.20 -5.72 8.01
C ILE A 143 -6.51 -5.80 9.36
N LEU A 144 -5.60 -4.85 9.62
CA LEU A 144 -5.07 -4.60 10.95
C LEU A 144 -5.65 -3.29 11.46
N GLN A 145 -6.37 -3.38 12.57
CA GLN A 145 -6.91 -2.20 13.24
C GLN A 145 -6.21 -1.98 14.57
N GLN A 146 -5.79 -0.75 14.80
CA GLN A 146 -5.22 -0.28 16.07
C GLN A 146 -5.87 1.07 16.41
N ASN A 147 -6.07 1.39 17.69
CA ASN A 147 -6.69 2.69 18.03
C ASN A 147 -5.86 3.87 17.53
N ASP A 148 -4.56 3.82 17.80
CA ASP A 148 -3.55 4.76 17.31
C ASP A 148 -2.49 3.98 16.55
N LEU A 149 -2.40 4.22 15.23
CA LEU A 149 -1.46 3.53 14.37
C LEU A 149 0.00 3.78 14.78
N ALA A 150 0.33 4.88 15.47
CA ALA A 150 1.68 5.08 15.99
C ALA A 150 2.12 3.96 16.96
N ASN A 151 1.17 3.27 17.60
CA ASN A 151 1.41 2.15 18.51
C ASN A 151 1.37 0.77 17.83
N LEU A 152 1.10 0.70 16.52
CA LEU A 152 1.16 -0.55 15.76
C LEU A 152 2.62 -0.84 15.41
N SER A 153 3.20 -1.90 15.99
CA SER A 153 4.60 -2.27 15.75
C SER A 153 4.79 -2.91 14.38
N ILE A 154 6.01 -2.77 13.84
CA ILE A 154 6.38 -3.37 12.57
C ILE A 154 6.27 -4.89 12.61
N ASP A 155 6.59 -5.52 13.75
CA ASP A 155 6.59 -6.98 13.89
C ASP A 155 5.18 -7.56 13.74
N ILE A 156 4.17 -6.86 14.27
CA ILE A 156 2.76 -7.26 14.10
C ILE A 156 2.36 -7.18 12.64
N VAL A 157 2.74 -6.09 11.95
CA VAL A 157 2.48 -5.90 10.51
C VAL A 157 3.18 -6.99 9.69
N PHE A 158 4.46 -7.21 9.95
CA PHE A 158 5.29 -8.19 9.23
C PHE A 158 4.80 -9.62 9.44
N ALA A 159 4.33 -9.97 10.64
CA ALA A 159 3.76 -11.28 10.93
C ALA A 159 2.45 -11.58 10.16
N GLN A 160 1.80 -10.58 9.55
CA GLN A 160 0.66 -10.80 8.65
C GLN A 160 1.09 -11.09 7.21
N LEU A 161 2.36 -10.87 6.88
CA LEU A 161 2.88 -11.10 5.54
C LEU A 161 3.25 -12.58 5.42
N ASN A 162 2.54 -13.31 4.56
CA ASN A 162 2.86 -14.69 4.23
C ASN A 162 3.99 -14.73 3.18
N LEU A 163 5.17 -14.25 3.57
CA LEU A 163 6.37 -14.13 2.72
C LEU A 163 7.38 -15.24 2.96
#